data_AF-A0A969JD92-F1
#
_entry.id   AF-A0A969JD92-F1
#
_cell.length_a   1.000
_cell.length_b   1.000
_cell.length_c   1.000
_cell.angle_alpha   90.00
_cell.angle_beta   90.00
_cell.angle_gamma   90.00
#
_symmetry.space_group_name_H-M   'P 1'
#
loop_
_entity.id
_entity.type
_entity.pdbx_description
1 polymer ?
#
loop_
_entity_poly.entity_id
_entity_poly.type
_entity_poly.pdbx_seq_one_letter_code
_entity_poly.pdbx_strand_id
1 'polypeptide(L)'
;MTAHDRPNLPPEPWPELLAGYVLGDLSSAERTRVQQYLAAQPEAQAEVAELQATLNLLPLSLADGVAPPAALQAQLLRAAGNTTQRPQAAAAPVTAPVTTPVTTPAIQPGGPAARQGSRAIAPRPVWRSLPRAVAIAAIAAAALLGWQNLQLRSALQLARQDLQFAQQRIDHLAAIETQLANASASLAKYQEIITLLRLPENRLLALRGPAASPKPPAAVS
;
A
#
# COMPACT_ATOMS: atom_id res chain seq x y z
N MET A 1 12.43 26.38 -28.74
CA MET A 1 11.59 26.18 -29.94
C MET A 1 12.01 24.87 -30.58
N THR A 2 11.55 23.74 -30.05
CA THR A 2 11.77 22.40 -30.63
C THR A 2 10.41 21.87 -31.05
N ALA A 3 10.07 22.16 -32.32
CA ALA A 3 8.92 21.58 -32.98
C ALA A 3 9.10 20.05 -32.95
N HIS A 4 8.32 19.41 -32.07
CA HIS A 4 8.31 17.97 -31.91
C HIS A 4 7.95 17.33 -33.25
N ASP A 5 8.81 16.42 -33.68
CA ASP A 5 8.56 15.41 -34.70
C ASP A 5 7.39 14.54 -34.20
N ARG A 6 6.16 15.04 -34.38
CA ARG A 6 4.95 14.31 -34.02
C ARG A 6 4.85 13.16 -35.01
N PRO A 7 4.80 11.90 -34.56
CA PRO A 7 4.59 10.77 -35.46
C PRO A 7 3.35 11.05 -36.29
N ASN A 8 3.49 10.86 -37.61
CA ASN A 8 2.51 11.13 -38.65
C ASN A 8 1.24 10.25 -38.46
N LEU A 9 0.42 10.58 -37.46
CA LEU A 9 -0.93 10.07 -37.31
C LEU A 9 -1.87 10.95 -38.13
N PRO A 10 -2.93 10.37 -38.73
CA PRO A 10 -3.94 11.15 -39.42
C PRO A 10 -4.47 12.28 -38.51
N PRO A 11 -4.90 13.41 -39.07
CA PRO A 11 -5.42 14.56 -38.31
C PRO A 11 -6.80 14.23 -37.74
N GLU A 12 -6.85 13.32 -36.77
CA GLU A 12 -7.99 13.14 -35.89
C GLU A 12 -8.04 14.33 -34.93
N PRO A 13 -9.25 14.74 -34.48
CA PRO A 13 -9.42 15.79 -33.49
C PRO A 13 -9.02 15.28 -32.09
N TRP A 14 -7.73 14.98 -31.89
CA TRP A 14 -7.17 14.53 -30.61
C TRP A 14 -7.57 15.39 -29.42
N PRO A 15 -7.64 16.74 -29.51
CA PRO A 15 -8.10 17.55 -28.39
C PRO A 15 -9.53 17.23 -27.95
N GLU A 16 -10.43 16.95 -28.89
CA GLU A 16 -11.83 16.61 -28.63
C GLU A 16 -11.95 15.21 -28.01
N LEU A 17 -11.19 14.24 -28.55
CA LEU A 17 -11.12 12.90 -27.98
C LEU A 17 -10.51 12.89 -26.58
N LEU A 18 -9.47 13.68 -26.31
CA LEU A 18 -8.86 13.78 -24.99
C LEU A 18 -9.79 14.50 -24.00
N ALA A 19 -10.50 15.55 -24.43
CA ALA A 19 -11.51 16.20 -23.62
C ALA A 19 -12.64 15.23 -23.25
N GLY A 20 -13.19 14.51 -24.23
CA GLY A 20 -14.18 13.46 -24.00
C GLY A 20 -13.65 12.35 -23.09
N TYR A 21 -12.36 11.98 -23.20
CA TYR A 21 -11.74 10.97 -22.34
C TYR A 21 -11.74 11.39 -20.88
N VAL A 22 -11.32 12.64 -20.63
CA VAL A 22 -11.24 13.21 -19.28
C VAL A 22 -12.64 13.42 -18.68
N LEU A 23 -13.62 13.82 -19.50
CA LEU A 23 -15.02 14.01 -19.11
C LEU A 23 -15.80 12.69 -18.96
N GLY A 24 -15.26 11.57 -19.45
CA GLY A 24 -15.92 10.27 -19.45
C GLY A 24 -16.99 10.09 -20.52
N ASP A 25 -17.05 10.96 -21.52
CA ASP A 25 -18.07 11.01 -22.58
C ASP A 25 -17.69 10.23 -23.86
N LEU A 26 -16.60 9.47 -23.82
CA LEU A 26 -16.18 8.66 -24.97
C LEU A 26 -16.94 7.33 -25.07
N SER A 27 -17.25 6.97 -26.32
CA SER A 27 -17.62 5.61 -26.67
C SER A 27 -16.47 4.62 -26.39
N SER A 28 -16.79 3.33 -26.33
CA SER A 28 -15.78 2.27 -26.13
C SER A 28 -14.73 2.22 -27.24
N ALA A 29 -15.11 2.51 -28.48
CA ALA A 29 -14.21 2.53 -29.62
C ALA A 29 -13.21 3.69 -29.53
N GLU A 30 -13.68 4.90 -29.23
CA GLU A 30 -12.84 6.09 -29.09
C GLU A 30 -11.90 5.98 -27.89
N ARG A 31 -12.38 5.46 -26.76
CA ARG A 31 -11.54 5.21 -25.58
C ARG A 31 -10.37 4.30 -25.90
N THR A 32 -10.59 3.28 -26.72
CA THR A 32 -9.52 2.36 -27.17
C THR A 32 -8.47 3.11 -28.00
N ARG A 33 -8.90 4.01 -28.89
CA ARG A 33 -7.98 4.84 -29.70
C ARG A 33 -7.17 5.79 -28.82
N VAL A 34 -7.82 6.48 -27.89
CA VAL A 34 -7.13 7.37 -26.93
C VAL A 34 -6.15 6.58 -26.07
N GLN A 35 -6.51 5.39 -25.60
CA GLN A 35 -5.58 4.55 -24.83
C GLN A 35 -4.37 4.09 -25.64
N GLN A 36 -4.55 3.73 -26.91
CA GLN A 36 -3.43 3.42 -27.81
C GLN A 36 -2.52 4.62 -28.03
N TYR A 37 -3.11 5.80 -28.22
CA TYR A 37 -2.38 7.07 -28.35
C TYR A 37 -1.58 7.40 -27.09
N LEU A 38 -2.21 7.31 -25.91
CA LEU A 38 -1.57 7.54 -24.63
C LEU A 38 -0.45 6.53 -24.37
N ALA A 39 -0.60 5.26 -24.73
CA ALA A 39 0.46 4.26 -24.59
C ALA A 39 1.69 4.57 -25.46
N ALA A 40 1.49 5.24 -26.59
CA ALA A 40 2.57 5.65 -27.50
C ALA A 40 3.22 6.99 -27.10
N GLN A 41 2.55 7.82 -26.30
CA GLN A 41 3.00 9.17 -25.93
C GLN A 41 2.90 9.41 -24.42
N PRO A 42 3.99 9.19 -23.65
CA PRO A 42 3.99 9.42 -22.21
C PRO A 42 3.78 10.90 -21.85
N GLU A 43 4.17 11.85 -22.71
CA GLU A 43 3.91 13.27 -22.50
C GLU A 43 2.41 13.56 -22.49
N ALA A 44 1.65 12.95 -23.40
CA ALA A 44 0.19 13.09 -23.44
C ALA A 44 -0.49 12.49 -22.19
N GLN A 45 0.11 11.47 -21.57
CA GLN A 45 -0.37 10.96 -20.28
C GLN A 45 -0.21 11.99 -19.17
N ALA A 46 0.91 12.71 -19.15
CA ALA A 46 1.15 13.77 -18.17
C ALA A 46 0.14 14.91 -18.34
N GLU A 47 -0.12 15.34 -19.58
CA GLU A 47 -1.13 16.38 -19.88
C GLU A 47 -2.54 15.96 -19.44
N VAL A 48 -2.95 14.72 -19.72
CA VAL A 48 -4.24 14.17 -19.27
C VAL A 48 -4.33 14.12 -17.75
N ALA A 49 -3.24 13.74 -17.07
CA ALA A 49 -3.19 13.70 -15.60
C ALA A 49 -3.33 15.10 -14.99
N GLU A 50 -2.68 16.13 -15.57
CA GLU A 50 -2.81 17.52 -15.13
C GLU A 50 -4.21 18.08 -15.34
N LEU A 51 -4.82 17.81 -16.49
CA LEU A 51 -6.22 18.18 -16.78
C LEU A 51 -7.17 17.54 -15.77
N GLN A 52 -6.99 16.25 -15.49
CA GLN A 52 -7.81 15.53 -14.53
C GLN A 52 -7.61 16.05 -13.09
N ALA A 53 -6.37 16.41 -12.71
CA ALA A 53 -6.08 17.06 -11.44
C ALA A 53 -6.81 18.42 -11.33
N THR A 54 -6.82 19.21 -12.40
CA THR A 54 -7.52 20.51 -12.43
C THR A 54 -9.03 20.34 -12.31
N LEU A 55 -9.62 19.36 -12.99
CA LEU A 55 -11.05 19.07 -12.87
C LEU A 55 -11.45 18.58 -11.48
N ASN A 56 -10.58 17.84 -10.79
CA ASN A 56 -10.81 17.42 -9.41
C ASN A 56 -10.89 18.61 -8.43
N LEU A 57 -10.43 19.80 -8.83
CA LEU A 57 -10.58 21.03 -8.05
C LEU A 57 -11.92 21.74 -8.29
N LEU A 58 -12.64 21.45 -9.39
CA LEU A 58 -13.93 22.08 -9.67
C LEU A 58 -15.02 21.80 -8.61
N PRO A 59 -15.14 20.58 -8.05
CA PRO A 59 -16.07 20.33 -6.95
C PRO A 59 -15.85 21.25 -5.73
N LEU A 60 -14.63 21.73 -5.52
CA LEU A 60 -14.30 22.65 -4.41
C LEU A 60 -14.66 24.12 -4.73
N SER A 61 -14.80 24.48 -6.00
CA SER A 61 -15.19 25.84 -6.42
C SER A 61 -16.70 26.02 -6.54
N LEU A 62 -17.46 24.93 -6.61
CA LEU A 62 -18.92 24.95 -6.54
C LEU A 62 -19.34 25.23 -5.08
N ALA A 63 -19.81 26.44 -4.82
CA ALA A 63 -20.38 26.82 -3.53
C ALA A 63 -21.57 25.92 -3.19
N ASP A 64 -21.59 25.43 -1.95
CA ASP A 64 -22.64 24.62 -1.32
C ASP A 64 -23.21 23.49 -2.20
N GLY A 65 -22.53 22.34 -2.17
CA GLY A 65 -23.06 21.11 -2.73
C GLY A 65 -24.46 20.80 -2.21
N VAL A 66 -25.35 20.36 -3.10
CA VAL A 66 -26.69 19.89 -2.71
C VAL A 66 -26.53 18.77 -1.69
N ALA A 67 -27.03 18.99 -0.47
CA ALA A 67 -26.97 18.00 0.59
C ALA A 67 -27.66 16.71 0.10
N PRO A 68 -26.98 15.54 0.14
CA PRO A 68 -27.60 14.30 -0.30
C PRO A 68 -28.80 13.96 0.59
N PRO A 69 -29.90 13.45 0.04
CA PRO A 69 -31.10 13.11 0.82
C PRO A 69 -30.78 12.21 2.01
N ALA A 70 -31.34 12.51 3.18
CA ALA A 70 -31.07 11.79 4.42
C ALA A 70 -31.33 10.26 4.31
N ALA A 71 -32.33 9.87 3.51
CA ALA A 71 -32.64 8.47 3.24
C ALA A 71 -31.47 7.73 2.54
N LEU A 72 -30.78 8.41 1.62
CA LEU A 72 -29.65 7.87 0.86
C LEU A 72 -28.43 7.70 1.76
N GLN A 73 -28.17 8.66 2.66
CA GLN A 73 -27.14 8.54 3.69
C GLN A 73 -27.41 7.36 4.64
N ALA A 74 -28.65 7.22 5.11
CA ALA A 74 -29.05 6.11 5.98
C ALA A 74 -28.99 4.74 5.26
N GLN A 75 -29.20 4.72 3.95
CA GLN A 75 -29.06 3.53 3.12
C GLN A 75 -27.58 3.17 2.91
N LEU A 76 -26.72 4.15 2.65
CA LEU A 76 -25.26 3.98 2.55
C LEU A 76 -24.66 3.48 3.87
N LEU A 77 -25.06 4.06 5.01
CA LEU A 77 -24.59 3.61 6.34
C LEU A 77 -25.01 2.17 6.65
N ARG A 78 -26.24 1.77 6.27
CA ARG A 78 -26.68 0.37 6.37
C ARG A 78 -25.90 -0.56 5.44
N ALA A 79 -25.70 -0.16 4.18
CA ALA A 79 -24.95 -0.97 3.20
C ALA A 79 -23.47 -1.15 3.61
N ALA A 80 -22.85 -0.11 4.15
CA ALA A 80 -21.49 -0.15 4.69
C ALA A 80 -21.38 -1.05 5.92
N GLY A 81 -22.34 -0.97 6.86
CA GLY A 81 -22.39 -1.84 8.04
C GLY A 81 -22.50 -3.33 7.68
N ASN A 82 -23.22 -3.66 6.61
CA ASN A 82 -23.37 -5.04 6.14
C ASN A 82 -22.13 -5.58 5.41
N THR A 83 -21.26 -4.71 4.88
CA THR A 83 -20.05 -5.14 4.14
C THR A 83 -18.93 -5.61 5.08
N THR A 84 -18.90 -5.13 6.32
CA THR A 84 -17.92 -5.57 7.33
C THR A 84 -18.20 -6.99 7.84
N GLN A 85 -19.42 -7.50 7.70
CA GLN A 85 -19.78 -8.88 8.03
C GLN A 85 -19.60 -9.84 6.85
N ARG A 86 -18.51 -9.72 6.09
CA ARG A 86 -18.07 -10.87 5.28
C ARG A 86 -17.57 -11.93 6.26
N PRO A 87 -18.18 -13.13 6.31
CA PRO A 87 -17.65 -14.21 7.09
C PRO A 87 -16.21 -14.44 6.62
N GLN A 88 -15.25 -14.33 7.54
CA GLN A 88 -13.99 -15.04 7.41
C GLN A 88 -14.34 -16.52 7.35
N ALA A 89 -14.69 -16.98 6.16
CA ALA A 89 -14.80 -18.37 5.83
C ALA A 89 -13.39 -18.93 6.01
N ALA A 90 -13.19 -19.57 7.17
CA ALA A 90 -12.23 -20.60 7.46
C ALA A 90 -10.91 -20.44 6.70
N ALA A 91 -9.95 -19.79 7.35
CA ALA A 91 -8.57 -20.24 7.23
C ALA A 91 -8.55 -21.72 7.64
N ALA A 92 -8.66 -22.61 6.67
CA ALA A 92 -8.35 -24.01 6.87
C ALA A 92 -6.89 -24.08 7.36
N PRO A 93 -6.61 -24.77 8.47
CA PRO A 93 -5.23 -25.00 8.87
C PRO A 93 -4.54 -25.79 7.76
N VAL A 94 -3.53 -25.15 7.17
CA VAL A 94 -2.65 -25.75 6.18
C VAL A 94 -1.74 -26.74 6.91
N THR A 95 -2.26 -27.92 7.25
CA THR A 95 -1.42 -29.06 7.61
C THR A 95 -0.94 -29.71 6.32
N ALA A 96 0.18 -29.22 5.80
CA ALA A 96 0.97 -29.95 4.82
C ALA A 96 2.32 -30.31 5.48
N PRO A 97 2.60 -31.59 5.79
CA PRO A 97 3.95 -32.00 6.12
C PRO A 97 4.81 -31.99 4.86
N VAL A 98 5.96 -31.33 4.98
CA VAL A 98 7.13 -31.53 4.12
C VAL A 98 7.54 -32.99 4.20
N THR A 99 7.49 -33.70 3.07
CA THR A 99 8.47 -34.75 2.70
C THR A 99 8.50 -34.92 1.18
N THR A 100 9.60 -34.48 0.57
CA THR A 100 10.11 -35.12 -0.65
C THR A 100 10.62 -36.52 -0.29
N PRO A 101 10.56 -37.51 -1.20
CA PRO A 101 11.75 -37.74 -2.02
C PRO A 101 11.49 -38.14 -3.48
N VAL A 102 12.51 -37.82 -4.29
CA VAL A 102 12.86 -38.40 -5.58
C VAL A 102 12.48 -39.89 -5.70
N THR A 103 11.81 -40.27 -6.78
CA THR A 103 11.82 -41.65 -7.28
C THR A 103 11.89 -41.67 -8.81
N THR A 104 13.02 -42.20 -9.25
CA THR A 104 13.46 -42.58 -10.58
C THR A 104 12.42 -43.43 -11.34
N PRO A 105 12.24 -43.24 -12.66
CA PRO A 105 11.35 -44.08 -13.46
C PRO A 105 12.03 -45.42 -13.76
N ALA A 106 11.58 -46.47 -13.08
CA ALA A 106 11.91 -47.85 -13.45
C ALA A 106 10.91 -48.34 -14.51
N ILE A 107 11.46 -48.67 -15.67
CA ILE A 107 10.84 -49.36 -16.79
C ILE A 107 10.31 -50.72 -16.32
N GLN A 108 9.05 -51.06 -16.64
CA GLN A 108 8.64 -52.47 -16.67
C GLN A 108 7.75 -52.78 -17.91
N PRO A 109 8.10 -53.83 -18.68
CA PRO A 109 7.41 -54.23 -19.91
C PRO A 109 6.38 -55.36 -19.68
N GLY A 110 5.41 -55.50 -20.61
CA GLY A 110 4.91 -56.82 -21.04
C GLY A 110 3.48 -57.25 -20.68
N GLY A 111 2.50 -56.81 -21.51
CA GLY A 111 1.40 -57.60 -22.14
C GLY A 111 0.44 -58.50 -21.32
N PRO A 112 -0.48 -59.25 -22.00
CA PRO A 112 -1.65 -58.74 -22.74
C PRO A 112 -3.00 -59.43 -22.39
N ALA A 113 -4.09 -58.91 -22.97
CA ALA A 113 -5.48 -59.45 -23.02
C ALA A 113 -6.37 -59.13 -21.79
N ALA A 114 -7.67 -58.83 -21.89
CA ALA A 114 -8.63 -59.02 -22.96
C ALA A 114 -9.74 -57.94 -22.97
N ARG A 115 -10.41 -57.86 -24.12
CA ARG A 115 -11.46 -56.92 -24.55
C ARG A 115 -12.79 -57.13 -23.84
N GLN A 116 -13.55 -56.03 -23.68
CA GLN A 116 -15.00 -55.85 -23.91
C GLN A 116 -15.49 -54.81 -22.88
N GLY A 117 -16.12 -53.69 -23.19
CA GLY A 117 -17.03 -53.38 -24.28
C GLY A 117 -17.95 -52.32 -23.71
N SER A 118 -17.69 -51.04 -24.01
CA SER A 118 -18.61 -49.93 -23.73
C SER A 118 -18.22 -48.79 -24.65
N ARG A 119 -18.89 -48.74 -25.80
CA ARG A 119 -18.86 -47.59 -26.72
C ARG A 119 -19.56 -46.42 -26.03
N ALA A 120 -18.83 -45.68 -25.20
CA ALA A 120 -19.20 -44.33 -24.84
C ALA A 120 -18.74 -43.41 -25.98
N ILE A 121 -19.72 -42.83 -26.66
CA ILE A 121 -19.56 -41.89 -27.76
C ILE A 121 -18.84 -40.66 -27.20
N ALA A 122 -17.55 -40.53 -27.52
CA ALA A 122 -16.78 -39.34 -27.20
C ALA A 122 -17.31 -38.17 -28.05
N PRO A 123 -17.79 -37.06 -27.46
CA PRO A 123 -18.12 -35.86 -28.23
C PRO A 123 -16.82 -35.31 -28.82
N ARG A 124 -16.79 -35.23 -30.15
CA ARG A 124 -15.68 -34.63 -30.89
C ARG A 124 -15.55 -33.15 -30.49
N PRO A 125 -14.35 -32.66 -30.14
CA PRO A 125 -14.15 -31.25 -29.85
C PRO A 125 -14.21 -30.44 -31.16
N VAL A 126 -15.37 -29.84 -31.43
CA VAL A 126 -15.60 -28.89 -32.54
C VAL A 126 -15.08 -27.51 -32.14
N TRP A 127 -13.79 -27.38 -31.79
CA TRP A 127 -13.13 -26.11 -31.45
C TRP A 127 -12.16 -25.63 -32.54
N ARG A 128 -12.34 -26.12 -33.78
CA ARG A 128 -11.62 -25.65 -34.96
C ARG A 128 -12.56 -24.87 -35.87
N SER A 129 -12.91 -23.66 -35.45
CA SER A 129 -13.22 -22.50 -36.31
C SER A 129 -13.92 -21.39 -35.51
N LEU A 130 -13.29 -20.92 -34.43
CA LEU A 130 -13.58 -19.55 -33.97
C LEU A 130 -12.83 -18.60 -34.91
N PRO A 131 -13.52 -17.65 -35.57
CA PRO A 131 -12.86 -16.66 -36.40
C PRO A 131 -11.85 -15.88 -35.53
N ARG A 132 -10.65 -15.63 -36.08
CA ARG A 132 -9.53 -14.94 -35.41
C ARG A 132 -9.88 -13.53 -34.85
N ALA A 133 -11.09 -13.02 -35.10
CA ALA A 133 -11.58 -11.74 -34.62
C ALA A 133 -11.96 -11.73 -33.12
N VAL A 134 -12.26 -12.86 -32.48
CA VAL A 134 -12.71 -12.88 -31.06
C VAL A 134 -11.53 -12.92 -30.07
N ALA A 135 -10.32 -13.31 -30.51
CA ALA A 135 -9.15 -13.42 -29.63
C ALA A 135 -8.57 -12.06 -29.19
N ILE A 136 -8.84 -10.98 -29.92
CA ILE A 136 -8.29 -9.64 -29.63
C ILE A 136 -9.11 -8.94 -28.52
N ALA A 137 -10.43 -9.18 -28.45
CA ALA A 137 -11.30 -8.54 -27.47
C ALA A 137 -10.99 -8.95 -26.02
N ALA A 138 -10.55 -10.20 -25.78
CA ALA A 138 -10.22 -10.68 -24.43
C ALA A 138 -8.94 -10.05 -23.84
N ILE A 139 -7.98 -9.70 -24.70
CA ILE A 139 -6.70 -9.09 -24.27
C ILE A 139 -6.91 -7.63 -23.85
N ALA A 140 -7.77 -6.90 -24.57
CA ALA A 140 -8.11 -5.51 -24.22
C ALA A 140 -8.86 -5.41 -22.88
N ALA A 141 -9.79 -6.34 -22.60
CA ALA A 141 -10.46 -6.40 -21.31
C ALA A 141 -9.49 -6.71 -20.15
N ALA A 142 -8.56 -7.65 -20.36
CA ALA A 142 -7.54 -7.99 -19.36
C ALA A 142 -6.57 -6.83 -19.08
N ALA A 143 -6.23 -6.02 -20.08
CA ALA A 143 -5.41 -4.81 -19.89
C ALA A 143 -6.15 -3.74 -19.06
N LEU A 144 -7.44 -3.52 -19.31
CA LEU A 144 -8.27 -2.57 -18.54
C LEU A 144 -8.40 -3.00 -17.08
N LEU A 145 -8.70 -4.29 -16.85
CA LEU A 145 -8.79 -4.88 -15.52
C LEU A 145 -7.43 -4.90 -14.80
N GLY A 146 -6.34 -5.11 -15.54
CA GLY A 146 -4.97 -5.06 -15.03
C GLY A 146 -4.58 -3.68 -14.53
N TRP A 147 -4.95 -2.63 -15.27
CA TRP A 147 -4.68 -1.24 -14.89
C TRP A 147 -5.47 -0.80 -13.65
N GLN A 148 -6.76 -1.16 -13.58
CA GLN A 148 -7.57 -0.92 -12.39
C GLN A 148 -7.00 -1.65 -11.16
N ASN A 149 -6.49 -2.88 -11.33
CA ASN A 149 -5.84 -3.62 -10.26
C ASN A 149 -4.53 -2.94 -9.80
N LEU A 150 -3.75 -2.38 -10.73
CA LEU A 150 -2.55 -1.61 -10.41
C LEU A 150 -2.87 -0.35 -9.58
N GLN A 151 -3.92 0.40 -9.94
CA GLN A 151 -4.35 1.57 -9.15
C GLN A 151 -4.85 1.17 -7.75
N LEU A 152 -5.55 0.04 -7.64
CA LEU A 152 -5.96 -0.48 -6.33
C LEU A 152 -4.76 -0.85 -5.45
N ARG A 153 -3.71 -1.42 -6.06
CA ARG A 153 -2.47 -1.76 -5.36
C ARG A 153 -1.73 -0.51 -4.89
N SER A 154 -1.65 0.53 -5.71
CA SER A 154 -1.02 1.80 -5.30
C SER A 154 -1.81 2.47 -4.17
N ALA A 155 -3.14 2.47 -4.23
CA ALA A 155 -3.99 2.99 -3.15
C ALA A 155 -3.79 2.22 -1.84
N LEU A 156 -3.70 0.89 -1.90
CA LEU A 156 -3.42 0.06 -0.73
C LEU A 156 -2.01 0.29 -0.15
N GLN A 157 -1.02 0.53 -1.00
CA GLN A 157 0.33 0.85 -0.54
C GLN A 157 0.36 2.17 0.22
N LEU A 158 -0.31 3.20 -0.30
CA LEU A 158 -0.39 4.50 0.36
C LEU A 158 -1.13 4.39 1.71
N ALA A 159 -2.28 3.71 1.74
CA ALA A 159 -3.03 3.49 2.97
C ALA A 159 -2.22 2.71 4.02
N ARG A 160 -1.40 1.74 3.61
CA ARG A 160 -0.49 1.02 4.52
C ARG A 160 0.60 1.93 5.08
N GLN A 161 1.14 2.80 4.25
CA GLN A 161 2.16 3.76 4.68
C GLN A 161 1.61 4.73 5.72
N ASP A 162 0.38 5.21 5.52
CA ASP A 162 -0.32 6.07 6.49
C ASP A 162 -0.54 5.38 7.84
N LEU A 163 -0.97 4.10 7.82
CA LEU A 163 -1.11 3.33 9.06
C LEU A 163 0.22 3.14 9.78
N GLN A 164 1.31 2.89 9.04
CA GLN A 164 2.64 2.79 9.64
C GLN A 164 3.08 4.10 10.27
N PHE A 165 2.82 5.23 9.61
CA PHE A 165 3.12 6.54 10.17
C PHE A 165 2.30 6.83 11.43
N ALA A 166 1.00 6.52 11.42
CA ALA A 166 0.15 6.63 12.61
C ALA A 166 0.68 5.76 13.76
N GLN A 167 1.12 4.53 13.47
CA GLN A 167 1.70 3.64 14.48
C GLN A 167 3.01 4.20 15.06
N GLN A 168 3.90 4.71 14.20
CA GLN A 168 5.14 5.36 14.64
C GLN A 168 4.89 6.53 15.58
N ARG A 169 3.84 7.31 15.32
CA ARG A 169 3.45 8.42 16.22
C ARG A 169 3.00 7.91 17.59
N ILE A 170 2.27 6.79 17.64
CA ILE A 170 1.86 6.17 18.91
C ILE A 170 3.09 5.68 19.69
N ASP A 171 4.00 4.96 19.02
CA ASP A 171 5.21 4.44 19.65
C ASP A 171 6.12 5.57 20.17
N HIS A 172 6.20 6.67 19.42
CA HIS A 172 6.93 7.87 19.83
C HIS A 172 6.32 8.52 21.08
N LEU A 173 4.99 8.58 21.20
CA LEU A 173 4.33 9.11 22.38
C LEU A 173 4.60 8.24 23.63
N ALA A 174 4.58 6.91 23.48
CA ALA A 174 4.93 5.99 24.56
C ALA A 174 6.41 6.15 25.02
N ALA A 175 7.31 6.42 24.09
CA ALA A 175 8.71 6.71 24.41
C ALA A 175 8.85 7.99 25.25
N ILE A 176 8.05 9.04 24.95
CA ILE A 176 8.04 10.28 25.73
C ILE A 176 7.55 10.03 27.17
N GLU A 177 6.49 9.25 27.36
CA GLU A 177 6.00 8.91 28.71
C GLU A 177 7.08 8.20 29.54
N THR A 178 7.82 7.29 28.89
CA THR A 178 8.93 6.57 29.53
C THR A 178 10.05 7.54 29.94
N GLN A 179 10.35 8.55 29.10
CA GLN A 179 11.31 9.60 29.45
C GLN A 179 10.86 10.43 30.64
N LEU A 180 9.57 10.80 30.72
CA LEU A 180 9.02 11.51 31.88
C LEU A 180 9.13 10.67 33.17
N ALA A 181 8.83 9.37 33.10
CA ALA A 181 8.96 8.48 34.24
C ALA A 181 10.43 8.39 34.74
N ASN A 182 11.39 8.31 33.82
CA ASN A 182 12.80 8.27 34.18
C ASN A 182 13.31 9.61 34.74
N ALA A 183 12.84 10.72 34.18
CA ALA A 183 13.18 12.05 34.67
C ALA A 183 12.65 12.29 36.09
N SER A 184 11.40 11.87 36.37
CA SER A 184 10.82 12.00 37.71
C SER A 184 11.52 11.12 38.74
N ALA A 185 11.88 9.88 38.38
CA ALA A 185 12.68 9.00 39.24
C ALA A 185 14.05 9.62 39.58
N SER A 186 14.68 10.28 38.59
CA SER A 186 15.94 10.98 38.79
C SER A 186 15.79 12.15 39.76
N LEU A 187 14.72 12.94 39.64
CA LEU A 187 14.43 14.03 40.57
C LEU A 187 14.17 13.54 41.99
N ALA A 188 13.43 12.44 42.16
CA ALA A 188 13.20 11.83 43.47
C ALA A 188 14.53 11.44 44.14
N LYS A 189 15.46 10.86 43.36
CA LYS A 189 16.80 10.51 43.84
C LYS A 189 17.61 11.73 44.29
N TYR A 190 17.55 12.85 43.59
CA TYR A 190 18.22 14.09 44.02
C TYR A 190 17.60 14.67 45.30
N GLN A 191 16.28 14.61 45.45
CA GLN A 191 15.61 15.06 46.66
C GLN A 191 16.04 14.24 47.89
N GLU A 192 16.21 12.93 47.73
CA GLU A 192 16.72 12.04 48.78
C GLU A 192 18.17 12.40 49.19
N ILE A 193 19.02 12.74 48.23
CA ILE A 193 20.39 13.20 48.55
C ILE A 193 20.37 14.52 49.32
N ILE A 194 19.47 15.45 48.94
CA ILE A 194 19.32 16.73 49.66
C ILE A 194 18.82 16.50 51.09
N THR A 195 17.89 15.57 51.32
CA THR A 195 17.43 15.26 52.68
C THR A 195 18.55 14.64 53.52
N LEU A 196 19.38 13.77 52.94
CA LEU A 196 20.57 13.22 53.60
C LEU A 196 21.61 14.28 53.98
N LEU A 197 21.82 15.27 53.12
CA LEU A 197 22.73 16.41 53.39
C LEU A 197 22.15 17.38 54.42
N ARG A 198 20.83 17.46 54.55
CA ARG A 198 20.14 18.36 55.49
C ARG A 198 20.08 17.82 56.92
N LEU A 199 20.39 16.54 57.14
CA LEU A 199 20.46 15.95 58.47
C LEU A 199 21.48 16.72 59.33
N PRO A 200 21.10 17.16 60.54
CA PRO A 200 21.96 17.99 61.40
C PRO A 200 23.26 17.28 61.79
N GLU A 201 23.28 15.95 61.82
CA GLU A 201 24.48 15.17 62.14
C GLU A 201 25.58 15.28 61.07
N ASN A 202 25.23 15.54 59.80
CA ASN A 202 26.24 15.73 58.73
C ASN A 202 26.87 17.13 58.75
N ARG A 203 26.27 18.13 59.41
CA ARG A 203 26.89 19.45 59.59
C ARG A 203 28.17 19.39 60.43
N LEU A 204 28.31 18.39 61.29
CA LEU A 204 29.50 18.23 62.14
C LEU A 204 30.67 17.58 61.38
N LEU A 205 30.42 16.83 60.31
CA LEU A 205 31.46 16.27 59.43
C LEU A 205 32.05 17.31 58.48
N ALA A 206 31.25 18.27 57.99
CA ALA A 206 31.73 19.33 57.10
C ALA A 206 32.60 20.41 57.79
N LEU A 207 32.50 20.55 59.11
CA LEU A 207 33.37 21.46 59.89
C LEU A 207 34.68 20.80 60.34
N ARG A 208 34.83 19.48 60.18
CA ARG A 208 36.09 18.77 60.38
C ARG A 208 36.79 18.56 59.04
N GLY A 209 37.13 19.67 58.38
CA GLY A 209 38.03 19.64 57.22
C GLY A 209 39.41 19.07 57.61
N PRO A 210 40.11 18.38 56.69
CA PRO A 210 41.47 17.91 56.92
C PRO A 210 42.39 19.10 57.13
N ALA A 211 42.70 19.38 58.39
CA ALA A 211 43.77 20.28 58.75
C ALA A 211 45.10 19.70 58.22
N ALA A 212 45.93 20.62 57.71
CA ALA A 212 47.35 20.45 57.36
C ALA A 212 47.65 19.78 56.00
N SER A 213 47.72 20.61 54.96
CA SER A 213 48.69 20.38 53.88
C SER A 213 50.11 20.59 54.42
N PRO A 214 51.04 19.63 54.28
CA PRO A 214 52.41 19.78 54.73
C PRO A 214 53.18 20.78 53.85
N LYS A 215 53.84 21.72 54.53
CA LYS A 215 54.76 22.73 54.00
C LYS A 215 55.99 22.03 53.38
N PRO A 216 56.35 22.28 52.11
CA PRO A 216 57.58 21.73 51.53
C PRO A 216 58.83 22.39 52.14
N PRO A 217 59.91 21.62 52.37
CA PRO A 217 61.15 22.15 52.95
C PRO A 217 61.90 23.05 51.99
N ALA A 218 62.48 24.11 52.57
CA ALA A 218 63.23 25.16 51.92
C ALA A 218 64.48 24.62 51.21
N ALA A 219 64.72 25.14 50.01
CA ALA A 219 65.97 24.99 49.29
C ALA A 219 67.11 25.69 50.06
N VAL A 220 68.19 24.95 50.30
CA VAL A 220 69.48 25.47 50.77
C VAL A 220 70.39 25.54 49.55
N SER A 221 71.05 26.70 49.43
CA SER A 221 71.97 27.15 48.39
C SER A 221 73.13 26.23 48.07
#